data_AF-A0A2S0I5A4-F1
#
_entry.id   AF-A0A2S0I5A4-F1
#
_cell.length_a   1.000
_cell.length_b   1.000
_cell.length_c   1.000
_cell.angle_alpha   90.00
_cell.angle_beta   90.00
_cell.angle_gamma   90.00
#
_symmetry.space_group_name_H-M   'P 1'
#
loop_
_entity.id
_entity.type
_entity.pdbx_description
1 polymer ?
#
loop_
_entity_poly.entity_id
_entity_poly.type
_entity_poly.pdbx_seq_one_letter_code
_entity_poly.pdbx_strand_id
1 'polypeptide(L)'
;MNDALPSSDQGAAGPLIPVLAVVGVGLIGGSFAAALRQAGQVGKVLGVGRNAQSLERAVALGLIDEAVTAEAAAAQADLIMLATPVGGLTNVLSQMRPHLSPGAVLTDGGSTKAEVVEAARAALGDRIGQFVPGHPIAGAERTGPEAADAGLYRGRTVILTPVAENAAAAMALVRRAWQACGADVIDMDAAAHDRVLASVSHLPHLLSSVYMEQVATAADAATRLELAGSGFRDFTRIAAGSPEMWRDIFLSNRDAMLAEVAAVRGVLDRAERAIADGDGEALLTLLDTAARARRGWRKE
;
A
#
# COMPACT_ATOMS: atom_id res chain seq x y z
N MET A 1 -34.20 -35.19 -35.46
CA MET A 1 -32.73 -35.07 -35.52
C MET A 1 -32.30 -34.35 -34.27
N ASN A 2 -31.57 -35.08 -33.42
CA ASN A 2 -30.84 -34.54 -32.28
C ASN A 2 -29.93 -33.42 -32.74
N ASP A 3 -29.91 -32.30 -32.01
CA ASP A 3 -28.67 -31.58 -31.76
C ASP A 3 -28.69 -31.12 -30.31
N ALA A 4 -27.96 -31.90 -29.50
CA ALA A 4 -27.68 -31.59 -28.11
C ALA A 4 -26.76 -30.37 -28.07
N LEU A 5 -27.15 -29.35 -27.32
CA LEU A 5 -26.24 -28.29 -26.89
C LEU A 5 -25.12 -28.93 -26.07
N PRO A 6 -23.84 -28.57 -26.30
CA PRO A 6 -22.76 -29.07 -25.47
C PRO A 6 -22.96 -28.55 -24.05
N SER A 7 -23.19 -29.47 -23.12
CA SER A 7 -23.10 -29.24 -21.69
C SER A 7 -21.72 -28.69 -21.38
N SER A 8 -21.65 -27.45 -20.89
CA SER A 8 -20.44 -26.89 -20.29
C SER A 8 -20.20 -27.57 -18.95
N ASP A 9 -19.63 -28.76 -19.01
CA ASP A 9 -19.01 -29.42 -17.86
C ASP A 9 -17.69 -28.70 -17.56
N GLN A 10 -17.79 -27.50 -16.96
CA GLN A 10 -16.66 -26.91 -16.25
C GLN A 10 -16.61 -27.57 -14.88
N GLY A 11 -15.94 -28.73 -14.81
CA GLY A 11 -15.59 -29.35 -13.54
C GLY A 11 -14.97 -28.31 -12.62
N ALA A 12 -15.51 -28.19 -11.41
CA ALA A 12 -15.19 -27.15 -10.44
C ALA A 12 -13.69 -27.12 -10.13
N ALA A 13 -12.93 -26.30 -10.86
CA ALA A 13 -11.58 -25.95 -10.46
C ALA A 13 -11.69 -25.22 -9.10
N GLY A 14 -10.95 -25.69 -8.10
CA GLY A 14 -10.93 -25.08 -6.77
C GLY A 14 -10.53 -23.60 -6.80
N PRO A 15 -10.61 -22.90 -5.66
CA PRO A 15 -10.23 -21.50 -5.58
C PRO A 15 -8.78 -21.28 -6.04
N LEU A 16 -8.50 -20.11 -6.64
CA LEU A 16 -7.14 -19.71 -7.02
C LEU A 16 -6.13 -19.87 -5.88
N ILE A 17 -6.55 -19.56 -4.66
CA ILE A 17 -5.75 -19.66 -3.44
C ILE A 17 -6.46 -20.63 -2.48
N PRO A 18 -6.08 -21.91 -2.43
CA PRO A 18 -6.66 -22.85 -1.48
C PRO A 18 -6.50 -22.40 -0.03
N VAL A 19 -5.31 -21.95 0.37
CA VAL A 19 -5.02 -21.39 1.69
C VAL A 19 -4.28 -20.06 1.58
N LEU A 20 -4.91 -18.99 2.05
CA LEU A 20 -4.31 -17.66 2.23
C LEU A 20 -3.88 -17.49 3.68
N ALA A 21 -2.68 -16.98 3.93
CA ALA A 21 -2.35 -16.39 5.22
C ALA A 21 -2.27 -14.87 5.13
N VAL A 22 -2.79 -14.16 6.13
CA VAL A 22 -2.72 -12.70 6.25
C VAL A 22 -1.96 -12.35 7.52
N VAL A 23 -0.77 -11.77 7.37
CA VAL A 23 0.01 -11.23 8.48
C VAL A 23 -0.33 -9.76 8.64
N GLY A 24 -1.05 -9.42 9.71
CA GLY A 24 -1.62 -8.09 9.91
C GLY A 24 -3.02 -7.97 9.31
N VAL A 25 -4.03 -8.40 10.08
CA VAL A 25 -5.44 -8.39 9.66
C VAL A 25 -6.10 -7.03 9.92
N GLY A 26 -5.52 -5.98 9.34
CA GLY A 26 -6.06 -4.61 9.40
C GLY A 26 -6.77 -4.20 8.11
N LEU A 27 -6.73 -2.91 7.79
CA LEU A 27 -7.27 -2.36 6.54
C LEU A 27 -6.74 -3.11 5.31
N ILE A 28 -5.43 -3.15 5.08
CA ILE A 28 -4.87 -3.73 3.84
C ILE A 28 -5.08 -5.26 3.80
N GLY A 29 -4.52 -5.98 4.77
CA GLY A 29 -4.60 -7.45 4.79
C GLY A 29 -6.03 -7.98 4.89
N GLY A 30 -6.87 -7.37 5.74
CA GLY A 30 -8.27 -7.75 5.90
C GLY A 30 -9.10 -7.46 4.66
N SER A 31 -8.90 -6.31 4.00
CA SER A 31 -9.57 -6.01 2.73
C SER A 31 -9.17 -6.99 1.63
N PHE A 32 -7.92 -7.46 1.62
CA PHE A 32 -7.44 -8.40 0.62
C PHE A 32 -8.11 -9.77 0.79
N ALA A 33 -8.18 -10.27 2.03
CA ALA A 33 -8.93 -11.49 2.32
C ALA A 33 -10.42 -11.34 1.99
N ALA A 34 -11.05 -10.23 2.40
CA ALA A 34 -12.47 -9.98 2.15
C ALA A 34 -12.79 -9.91 0.64
N ALA A 35 -11.95 -9.23 -0.15
CA ALA A 35 -12.10 -9.11 -1.59
C ALA A 35 -11.95 -10.47 -2.30
N LEU A 36 -10.95 -11.28 -1.92
CA LEU A 36 -10.76 -12.62 -2.47
C LEU A 36 -11.90 -13.56 -2.10
N ARG A 37 -12.42 -13.47 -0.88
CA ARG A 37 -13.62 -14.22 -0.45
C ARG A 37 -14.83 -13.83 -1.29
N GLN A 38 -15.07 -12.52 -1.47
CA GLN A 38 -16.17 -12.04 -2.29
C GLN A 38 -16.06 -12.49 -3.75
N ALA A 39 -14.84 -12.63 -4.28
CA ALA A 39 -14.59 -13.15 -5.63
C ALA A 39 -14.66 -14.69 -5.75
N GLY A 40 -14.82 -15.41 -4.63
CA GLY A 40 -14.78 -16.89 -4.60
C GLY A 40 -13.40 -17.46 -4.96
N GLN A 41 -12.32 -16.68 -4.79
CA GLN A 41 -10.96 -17.03 -5.21
C GLN A 41 -10.07 -17.52 -4.05
N VAL A 42 -10.62 -17.65 -2.85
CA VAL A 42 -9.91 -18.18 -1.68
C VAL A 42 -10.72 -19.24 -0.95
N GLY A 43 -10.05 -20.31 -0.52
CA GLY A 43 -10.66 -21.37 0.28
C GLY A 43 -10.65 -21.02 1.77
N LYS A 44 -9.51 -21.25 2.42
CA LYS A 44 -9.27 -20.99 3.85
C LYS A 44 -8.37 -19.76 4.03
N VAL A 45 -8.64 -18.94 5.04
CA VAL A 45 -7.83 -17.78 5.40
C VAL A 45 -7.32 -17.89 6.84
N LEU A 46 -6.01 -17.89 7.00
CA LEU A 46 -5.30 -17.90 8.27
C LEU A 46 -4.90 -16.47 8.65
N GLY A 47 -5.15 -16.06 9.89
CA GLY A 47 -4.71 -14.76 10.40
C GLY A 47 -3.51 -14.86 11.32
N VAL A 48 -2.52 -13.99 11.10
CA VAL A 48 -1.36 -13.84 12.00
C VAL A 48 -1.32 -12.41 12.51
N GLY A 49 -1.15 -12.24 13.82
CA GLY A 49 -1.10 -10.93 14.46
C GLY A 49 -0.63 -11.02 15.90
N ARG A 50 -0.29 -9.86 16.49
CA ARG A 50 0.21 -9.76 17.86
C ARG A 50 -0.89 -9.55 18.90
N ASN A 51 -2.04 -9.04 18.48
CA ASN A 51 -3.17 -8.72 19.36
C ASN A 51 -4.26 -9.78 19.19
N ALA A 52 -4.47 -10.59 20.22
CA ALA A 52 -5.47 -11.66 20.24
C ALA A 52 -6.89 -11.11 20.03
N GLN A 53 -7.24 -9.99 20.68
CA GLN A 53 -8.56 -9.37 20.55
C GLN A 53 -8.83 -8.90 19.11
N SER A 54 -7.83 -8.34 18.42
CA SER A 54 -7.95 -7.96 17.01
C SER A 54 -8.15 -9.18 16.11
N LEU A 55 -7.50 -10.32 16.42
CA LEU A 55 -7.66 -11.55 15.65
C LEU A 55 -9.03 -12.21 15.89
N GLU A 56 -9.49 -12.28 17.14
CA GLU A 56 -10.85 -12.72 17.48
C GLU A 56 -11.89 -11.88 16.74
N ARG A 57 -11.67 -10.57 16.69
CA ARG A 57 -12.54 -9.66 15.96
C ARG A 57 -12.51 -9.91 14.45
N ALA A 58 -11.34 -10.18 13.88
CA ALA A 58 -11.22 -10.55 12.47
C ALA A 58 -11.94 -11.86 12.12
N VAL A 59 -11.91 -12.86 13.02
CA VAL A 59 -12.72 -14.09 12.88
C VAL A 59 -14.21 -13.75 12.91
N ALA A 60 -14.65 -12.95 13.89
CA ALA A 60 -16.05 -12.56 14.01
C ALA A 60 -16.58 -11.77 12.81
N LEU A 61 -15.70 -11.04 12.10
CA LEU A 61 -16.01 -10.31 10.87
C LEU A 61 -15.91 -11.19 9.61
N GLY A 62 -15.52 -12.46 9.73
CA GLY A 62 -15.34 -13.38 8.59
C GLY A 62 -14.13 -13.04 7.71
N LEU A 63 -13.20 -12.20 8.18
CA LEU A 63 -11.99 -11.85 7.43
C LEU A 63 -11.00 -13.02 7.40
N ILE A 64 -10.93 -13.78 8.50
CA ILE A 64 -10.09 -14.98 8.67
C ILE A 64 -10.94 -16.11 9.24
N ASP A 65 -10.59 -17.37 8.95
CA ASP A 65 -11.25 -18.55 9.53
C ASP A 65 -10.66 -18.89 10.90
N GLU A 66 -9.34 -18.74 11.05
CA GLU A 66 -8.64 -19.03 12.30
C GLU A 66 -7.41 -18.14 12.48
N ALA A 67 -7.06 -17.90 13.73
CA ALA A 67 -5.82 -17.24 14.12
C ALA A 67 -4.73 -18.30 14.36
N VAL A 68 -3.54 -18.09 13.79
CA VAL A 68 -2.41 -19.02 13.88
C VAL A 68 -1.09 -18.28 14.11
N THR A 69 -0.02 -19.02 14.42
CA THR A 69 1.33 -18.45 14.49
C THR A 69 1.92 -18.24 13.09
N ALA A 70 2.99 -17.45 13.00
CA ALA A 70 3.68 -17.21 11.73
C ALA A 70 4.25 -18.49 11.12
N GLU A 71 4.78 -19.39 11.95
CA GLU A 71 5.31 -20.70 11.54
C GLU A 71 4.21 -21.60 10.98
N ALA A 72 3.07 -21.67 11.67
CA ALA A 72 1.93 -22.46 11.22
C ALA A 72 1.33 -21.94 9.92
N ALA A 73 1.28 -20.61 9.75
CA ALA A 73 0.89 -19.98 8.48
C ALA A 73 1.87 -20.33 7.35
N ALA A 74 3.18 -20.22 7.59
CA ALA A 74 4.22 -20.50 6.61
C ALA A 74 4.22 -21.96 6.12
N ALA A 75 3.86 -22.91 7.00
CA ALA A 75 3.79 -24.32 6.67
C ALA A 75 2.54 -24.70 5.84
N GLN A 76 1.45 -23.94 5.95
CA GLN A 76 0.14 -24.31 5.41
C GLN A 76 -0.31 -23.48 4.20
N ALA A 77 0.15 -22.24 4.07
CA ALA A 77 -0.38 -21.30 3.10
C ALA A 77 0.24 -21.46 1.70
N ASP A 78 -0.60 -21.30 0.67
CA ASP A 78 -0.19 -21.20 -0.73
C ASP A 78 0.22 -19.76 -1.07
N LEU A 79 -0.49 -18.79 -0.50
CA LEU A 79 -0.18 -17.37 -0.61
C LEU A 79 -0.15 -16.72 0.79
N ILE A 80 0.86 -15.92 1.06
CA ILE A 80 1.01 -15.15 2.31
C ILE A 80 1.01 -13.66 1.98
N MET A 81 0.00 -12.93 2.47
CA MET A 81 -0.10 -11.48 2.39
C MET A 81 0.50 -10.84 3.65
N LEU A 82 1.60 -10.10 3.46
CA LEU A 82 2.30 -9.35 4.50
C LEU A 82 1.76 -7.92 4.53
N ALA A 83 0.94 -7.62 5.54
CA ALA A 83 0.34 -6.31 5.77
C ALA A 83 0.79 -5.73 7.13
N THR A 84 2.07 -5.95 7.47
CA THR A 84 2.72 -5.37 8.65
C THR A 84 3.56 -4.15 8.29
N PRO A 85 3.86 -3.25 9.25
CA PRO A 85 4.83 -2.18 9.05
C PRO A 85 6.19 -2.72 8.57
N VAL A 86 6.88 -1.98 7.72
CA VAL A 86 8.16 -2.36 7.09
C VAL A 86 9.20 -2.75 8.15
N GLY A 87 9.30 -1.99 9.24
CA GLY A 87 10.25 -2.28 10.33
C GLY A 87 10.06 -3.63 11.04
N GLY A 88 8.89 -4.28 10.88
CA GLY A 88 8.63 -5.63 11.41
C GLY A 88 8.86 -6.76 10.41
N LEU A 89 9.09 -6.44 9.14
CA LEU A 89 9.06 -7.39 8.04
C LEU A 89 10.18 -8.44 8.14
N THR A 90 11.43 -8.01 8.38
CA THR A 90 12.58 -8.92 8.49
C THR A 90 12.38 -9.98 9.56
N ASN A 91 11.83 -9.59 10.71
CA ASN A 91 11.62 -10.51 11.83
C ASN A 91 10.55 -11.56 11.49
N VAL A 92 9.42 -11.12 10.94
CA VAL A 92 8.34 -12.02 10.50
C VAL A 92 8.84 -12.99 9.44
N LEU A 93 9.54 -12.50 8.42
CA LEU A 93 10.08 -13.33 7.35
C LEU A 93 11.13 -14.32 7.86
N SER A 94 11.99 -13.91 8.80
CA SER A 94 13.00 -14.79 9.40
C SER A 94 12.36 -15.92 10.23
N GLN A 95 11.26 -15.62 10.94
CA GLN A 95 10.48 -16.60 11.68
C GLN A 95 9.75 -17.58 10.74
N MET A 96 9.24 -17.10 9.61
CA MET A 96 8.53 -17.93 8.64
C MET A 96 9.47 -18.81 7.82
N ARG A 97 10.66 -18.32 7.45
CA ARG A 97 11.58 -18.96 6.51
C ARG A 97 11.81 -20.46 6.74
N PRO A 98 12.10 -20.95 7.96
CA PRO A 98 12.35 -22.38 8.19
C PRO A 98 11.14 -23.27 7.90
N HIS A 99 9.94 -22.69 7.96
CA HIS A 99 8.67 -23.40 7.83
C HIS A 99 8.00 -23.20 6.47
N LEU A 100 8.52 -22.31 5.63
CA LEU A 100 7.96 -22.05 4.30
C LEU A 100 7.97 -23.33 3.46
N SER A 101 6.80 -23.70 2.96
CA SER A 101 6.66 -24.73 1.94
C SER A 101 7.37 -24.32 0.64
N PRO A 102 7.99 -25.25 -0.12
CA PRO A 102 8.69 -24.91 -1.37
C PRO A 102 7.83 -24.20 -2.43
N GLY A 103 6.51 -24.43 -2.41
CA GLY A 103 5.55 -23.82 -3.33
C GLY A 103 4.86 -22.55 -2.80
N ALA A 104 5.11 -22.15 -1.55
CA ALA A 104 4.46 -20.98 -0.97
C ALA A 104 4.93 -19.70 -1.68
N VAL A 105 4.01 -18.76 -1.89
CA VAL A 105 4.32 -17.43 -2.44
C VAL A 105 4.00 -16.38 -1.37
N LEU A 106 4.85 -15.38 -1.25
CA LEU A 106 4.67 -14.25 -0.34
C LEU A 106 4.46 -12.99 -1.18
N THR A 107 3.57 -12.10 -0.74
CA THR A 107 3.40 -10.75 -1.27
C THR A 107 3.23 -9.78 -0.10
N ASP A 108 3.42 -8.49 -0.35
CA ASP A 108 3.11 -7.45 0.64
C ASP A 108 2.13 -6.41 0.08
N GLY A 109 1.79 -5.44 0.94
CA GLY A 109 1.03 -4.25 0.57
C GLY A 109 1.65 -2.95 1.11
N GLY A 110 2.96 -2.94 1.39
CA GLY A 110 3.68 -1.80 1.96
C GLY A 110 3.79 -0.61 0.99
N SER A 111 3.94 0.60 1.52
CA SER A 111 3.97 1.81 0.69
C SER A 111 5.34 2.14 0.08
N THR A 112 6.40 1.45 0.49
CA THR A 112 7.77 1.56 -0.05
C THR A 112 8.24 0.18 -0.48
N LYS A 113 9.18 0.11 -1.43
CA LYS A 113 9.53 -1.16 -2.10
C LYS A 113 11.02 -1.49 -2.09
N ALA A 114 11.92 -0.52 -2.15
CA ALA A 114 13.35 -0.80 -2.09
C ALA A 114 13.73 -1.46 -0.75
N GLU A 115 13.37 -0.83 0.38
CA GLU A 115 13.67 -1.40 1.71
C GLU A 115 12.94 -2.73 1.95
N VAL A 116 11.70 -2.86 1.47
CA VAL A 116 10.94 -4.12 1.56
C VAL A 116 11.65 -5.27 0.84
N VAL A 117 12.16 -5.02 -0.36
CA VAL A 117 12.94 -5.99 -1.14
C VAL A 117 14.25 -6.35 -0.42
N GLU A 118 14.98 -5.36 0.11
CA GLU A 118 16.22 -5.60 0.85
C GLU A 118 15.98 -6.39 2.14
N ALA A 119 14.95 -6.04 2.91
CA ALA A 119 14.54 -6.78 4.11
C ALA A 119 14.17 -8.22 3.76
N ALA A 120 13.44 -8.44 2.67
CA ALA A 120 13.09 -9.76 2.20
C ALA A 120 14.31 -10.56 1.73
N ARG A 121 15.25 -9.93 1.02
CA ARG A 121 16.52 -10.57 0.60
C ARG A 121 17.33 -11.04 1.80
N ALA A 122 17.49 -10.17 2.80
CA ALA A 122 18.21 -10.50 4.02
C ALA A 122 17.56 -11.65 4.80
N ALA A 123 16.23 -11.66 4.89
CA ALA A 123 15.49 -12.66 5.66
C ALA A 123 15.34 -14.00 4.92
N LEU A 124 15.02 -13.98 3.63
CA LEU A 124 14.69 -15.18 2.83
C LEU A 124 15.93 -15.83 2.20
N GLY A 125 16.98 -15.07 1.93
CA GLY A 125 18.21 -15.55 1.30
C GLY A 125 17.94 -16.23 -0.05
N ASP A 126 18.29 -17.51 -0.13
CA ASP A 126 18.09 -18.37 -1.30
C ASP A 126 16.61 -18.57 -1.70
N ARG A 127 15.68 -18.22 -0.80
CA ARG A 127 14.22 -18.31 -1.04
C ARG A 127 13.58 -17.00 -1.52
N ILE A 128 14.37 -15.97 -1.82
CA ILE A 128 13.84 -14.66 -2.26
C ILE A 128 12.89 -14.77 -3.48
N GLY A 129 13.08 -15.76 -4.36
CA GLY A 129 12.19 -15.99 -5.51
C GLY A 129 10.73 -16.27 -5.13
N GLN A 130 10.45 -16.65 -3.88
CA GLN A 130 9.09 -16.85 -3.34
C GLN A 130 8.39 -15.53 -2.98
N PHE A 131 9.08 -14.40 -2.88
CA PHE A 131 8.50 -13.12 -2.51
C PHE A 131 8.29 -12.21 -3.72
N VAL A 132 7.04 -11.87 -4.01
CA VAL A 132 6.62 -10.93 -5.05
C VAL A 132 6.10 -9.67 -4.37
N PRO A 133 6.90 -8.59 -4.27
CA PRO A 133 6.48 -7.39 -3.57
C PRO A 133 5.37 -6.64 -4.34
N GLY A 134 4.45 -6.04 -3.58
CA GLY A 134 3.27 -5.36 -4.10
C GLY A 134 2.92 -4.10 -3.31
N HIS A 135 2.33 -3.12 -3.97
CA HIS A 135 1.78 -1.93 -3.34
C HIS A 135 0.43 -1.58 -3.97
N PRO A 136 -0.70 -1.82 -3.27
CA PRO A 136 -1.97 -1.25 -3.68
C PRO A 136 -1.96 0.26 -3.47
N ILE A 137 -2.23 1.05 -4.51
CA ILE A 137 -2.45 2.50 -4.40
C ILE A 137 -3.88 2.74 -3.91
N ALA A 138 -4.12 2.28 -2.69
CA ALA A 138 -5.38 2.33 -1.98
C ALA A 138 -5.10 2.45 -0.48
N GLY A 139 -5.95 3.19 0.23
CA GLY A 139 -5.79 3.40 1.65
C GLY A 139 -6.96 4.20 2.21
N ALA A 140 -7.06 4.22 3.53
CA ALA A 140 -8.06 4.95 4.27
C ALA A 140 -7.47 5.40 5.61
N GLU A 141 -8.04 6.44 6.20
CA GLU A 141 -7.62 7.00 7.50
C GLU A 141 -7.89 6.04 8.69
N ARG A 142 -8.70 4.99 8.49
CA ARG A 142 -9.14 4.06 9.54
C ARG A 142 -8.19 2.87 9.66
N THR A 143 -8.03 2.37 10.88
CA THR A 143 -7.17 1.23 11.21
C THR A 143 -7.94 0.06 11.84
N GLY A 144 -7.31 -1.10 11.95
CA GLY A 144 -7.88 -2.30 12.55
C GLY A 144 -8.73 -3.16 11.59
N PRO A 145 -9.20 -4.34 12.06
CA PRO A 145 -10.02 -5.26 11.26
C PRO A 145 -11.32 -4.62 10.77
N GLU A 146 -11.95 -3.75 11.56
CA GLU A 146 -13.19 -3.04 11.22
C GLU A 146 -13.04 -2.09 10.03
N ALA A 147 -11.81 -1.67 9.73
CA ALA A 147 -11.54 -0.82 8.59
C ALA A 147 -11.54 -1.59 7.26
N ALA A 148 -11.48 -2.93 7.29
CA ALA A 148 -11.43 -3.76 6.10
C ALA A 148 -12.66 -3.54 5.20
N ASP A 149 -12.42 -3.47 3.90
CA ASP A 149 -13.41 -3.22 2.86
C ASP A 149 -13.09 -4.08 1.63
N ALA A 150 -14.00 -5.01 1.29
CA ALA A 150 -13.85 -5.87 0.12
C ALA A 150 -13.83 -5.09 -1.22
N GLY A 151 -14.28 -3.84 -1.22
CA GLY A 151 -14.24 -2.92 -2.36
C GLY A 151 -12.97 -2.06 -2.45
N LEU A 152 -12.05 -2.13 -1.47
CA LEU A 152 -10.93 -1.19 -1.33
C LEU A 152 -10.08 -1.06 -2.61
N TYR A 153 -9.90 -2.17 -3.34
CA TYR A 153 -8.98 -2.26 -4.47
C TYR A 153 -9.65 -2.10 -5.85
N ARG A 154 -10.98 -1.97 -5.92
CA ARG A 154 -11.71 -1.92 -7.19
C ARG A 154 -11.31 -0.68 -8.00
N GLY A 155 -10.85 -0.88 -9.23
CA GLY A 155 -10.37 0.19 -10.12
C GLY A 155 -9.17 0.95 -9.57
N ARG A 156 -8.45 0.36 -8.58
CA ARG A 156 -7.23 0.93 -8.03
C ARG A 156 -6.03 0.25 -8.67
N THR A 157 -4.98 1.03 -8.89
CA THR A 157 -3.70 0.49 -9.34
C THR A 157 -3.04 -0.28 -8.22
N VAL A 158 -2.54 -1.48 -8.52
CA VAL A 158 -1.55 -2.20 -7.71
C VAL A 158 -0.25 -2.25 -8.51
N ILE A 159 0.85 -1.86 -7.86
CA ILE A 159 2.18 -1.92 -8.46
C ILE A 159 2.88 -3.15 -7.90
N LEU A 160 3.26 -4.09 -8.76
CA LEU A 160 4.19 -5.16 -8.41
C LEU A 160 5.61 -4.71 -8.71
N THR A 161 6.56 -5.09 -7.87
CA THR A 161 7.98 -4.81 -8.10
C THR A 161 8.78 -6.11 -8.16
N PRO A 162 8.78 -6.80 -9.33
CA PRO A 162 9.39 -8.10 -9.47
C PRO A 162 10.87 -8.08 -9.11
N VAL A 163 11.35 -9.12 -8.45
CA VAL A 163 12.78 -9.42 -8.32
C VAL A 163 13.20 -10.44 -9.38
N ALA A 164 14.48 -10.45 -9.74
CA ALA A 164 15.00 -11.29 -10.82
C ALA A 164 14.76 -12.79 -10.60
N GLU A 165 14.69 -13.22 -9.34
CA GLU A 165 14.50 -14.60 -8.92
C GLU A 165 13.03 -15.07 -8.96
N ASN A 166 12.07 -14.16 -9.19
CA ASN A 166 10.66 -14.56 -9.21
C ASN A 166 10.35 -15.46 -10.40
N ALA A 167 9.80 -16.64 -10.11
CA ALA A 167 9.25 -17.51 -11.14
C ALA A 167 7.98 -16.90 -11.76
N ALA A 168 7.79 -17.11 -13.06
CA ALA A 168 6.61 -16.62 -13.79
C ALA A 168 5.28 -17.08 -13.15
N ALA A 169 5.24 -18.29 -12.57
CA ALA A 169 4.08 -18.80 -11.87
C ALA A 169 3.74 -18.01 -10.59
N ALA A 170 4.74 -17.63 -9.79
CA ALA A 170 4.54 -16.82 -8.60
C ALA A 170 4.04 -15.41 -8.95
N MET A 171 4.64 -14.79 -9.97
CA MET A 171 4.19 -13.52 -10.54
C MET A 171 2.73 -13.59 -11.01
N ALA A 172 2.37 -14.65 -11.74
CA ALA A 172 1.01 -14.85 -12.24
C ALA A 172 0.00 -15.06 -11.12
N LEU A 173 0.35 -15.81 -10.06
CA LEU A 173 -0.51 -16.01 -8.90
C LEU A 173 -0.83 -14.68 -8.20
N VAL A 174 0.20 -13.90 -7.86
CA VAL A 174 0.02 -12.61 -7.14
C VAL A 174 -0.72 -11.60 -8.00
N ARG A 175 -0.41 -11.51 -9.29
CA ARG A 175 -1.14 -10.65 -10.23
C ARG A 175 -2.62 -11.03 -10.28
N ARG A 176 -2.94 -12.33 -10.45
CA ARG A 176 -4.33 -12.80 -10.50
C ARG A 176 -5.06 -12.59 -9.18
N ALA A 177 -4.38 -12.71 -8.05
CA ALA A 177 -4.96 -12.42 -6.74
C ALA A 177 -5.39 -10.94 -6.63
N TRP A 178 -4.52 -10.01 -7.02
CA TRP A 178 -4.87 -8.59 -7.06
C TRP A 178 -5.98 -8.26 -8.07
N GLN A 179 -5.95 -8.88 -9.25
CA GLN A 179 -7.01 -8.71 -10.26
C GLN A 179 -8.35 -9.27 -9.78
N ALA A 180 -8.35 -10.38 -9.04
CA ALA A 180 -9.56 -10.92 -8.41
C ALA A 180 -10.15 -9.96 -7.37
N CYS A 181 -9.32 -9.14 -6.73
CA CYS A 181 -9.76 -8.03 -5.88
C CYS A 181 -10.30 -6.82 -6.66
N GLY A 182 -10.28 -6.85 -7.99
CA GLY A 182 -10.73 -5.77 -8.87
C GLY A 182 -9.68 -4.70 -9.16
N ALA A 183 -8.40 -4.96 -8.89
CA ALA A 183 -7.31 -4.01 -9.12
C ALA A 183 -6.74 -4.08 -10.54
N ASP A 184 -6.25 -2.94 -11.02
CA ASP A 184 -5.42 -2.83 -12.22
C ASP A 184 -3.95 -3.02 -11.85
N VAL A 185 -3.32 -4.09 -12.34
CA VAL A 185 -1.97 -4.47 -11.93
C VAL A 185 -0.94 -4.05 -12.97
N ILE A 186 0.08 -3.30 -12.53
CA ILE A 186 1.24 -2.90 -13.34
C ILE A 186 2.54 -3.35 -12.67
N ASP A 187 3.61 -3.42 -13.45
CA ASP A 187 4.96 -3.71 -12.94
C ASP A 187 5.81 -2.44 -12.92
N MET A 188 6.69 -2.33 -11.93
CA MET A 188 7.68 -1.26 -11.83
C MET A 188 8.95 -1.76 -11.15
N ASP A 189 10.10 -1.17 -11.47
CA ASP A 189 11.30 -1.34 -10.65
C ASP A 189 11.09 -0.76 -9.24
N ALA A 190 11.63 -1.40 -8.20
CA ALA A 190 11.43 -0.98 -6.81
C ALA A 190 11.99 0.43 -6.52
N ALA A 191 13.13 0.78 -7.08
CA ALA A 191 13.70 2.12 -6.91
C ALA A 191 12.92 3.16 -7.74
N ALA A 192 12.42 2.80 -8.92
CA ALA A 192 11.53 3.66 -9.69
C ALA A 192 10.20 3.92 -8.96
N HIS A 193 9.61 2.89 -8.37
CA HIS A 193 8.43 2.99 -7.51
C HIS A 193 8.67 4.02 -6.41
N ASP A 194 9.73 3.84 -5.62
CA ASP A 194 9.98 4.70 -4.47
C ASP A 194 10.24 6.16 -4.87
N ARG A 195 10.93 6.42 -5.99
CA ARG A 195 11.09 7.78 -6.53
C ARG A 195 9.76 8.41 -6.95
N VAL A 196 8.92 7.67 -7.69
CA VAL A 196 7.63 8.18 -8.16
C VAL A 196 6.70 8.48 -6.97
N LEU A 197 6.56 7.53 -6.04
CA LEU A 197 5.67 7.65 -4.90
C LEU A 197 6.17 8.68 -3.87
N ALA A 198 7.48 8.93 -3.78
CA ALA A 198 8.00 10.07 -3.03
C ALA A 198 7.38 11.38 -3.52
N SER A 199 7.33 11.59 -4.83
CA SER A 199 6.83 12.84 -5.42
C SER A 199 5.30 12.96 -5.37
N VAL A 200 4.56 11.89 -5.71
CA VAL A 200 3.10 11.98 -5.89
C VAL A 200 2.27 11.46 -4.70
N SER A 201 2.90 10.97 -3.64
CA SER A 201 2.22 10.46 -2.44
C SER A 201 2.86 10.96 -1.15
N HIS A 202 4.15 10.67 -0.94
CA HIS A 202 4.80 10.92 0.35
C HIS A 202 5.07 12.40 0.62
N LEU A 203 5.64 13.12 -0.35
CA LEU A 203 5.91 14.55 -0.24
C LEU A 203 4.61 15.36 -0.03
N PRO A 204 3.50 15.13 -0.77
CA PRO A 204 2.22 15.76 -0.46
C PRO A 204 1.79 15.58 1.01
N HIS A 205 1.92 14.37 1.56
CA HIS A 205 1.62 14.11 2.97
C HIS A 205 2.54 14.89 3.91
N LEU A 206 3.85 14.92 3.65
CA LEU A 206 4.79 15.69 4.46
C LEU A 206 4.48 17.19 4.43
N LEU A 207 4.23 17.76 3.25
CA LEU A 207 3.91 19.18 3.10
C LEU A 207 2.59 19.54 3.80
N SER A 208 1.57 18.69 3.68
CA SER A 208 0.31 18.83 4.41
C SER A 208 0.56 18.85 5.93
N SER A 209 1.38 17.93 6.45
CA SER A 209 1.68 17.84 7.87
C SER A 209 2.52 19.01 8.39
N VAL A 210 3.55 19.43 7.67
CA VAL A 210 4.38 20.60 8.04
C VAL A 210 3.55 21.88 8.02
N TYR A 211 2.69 22.06 7.01
CA TYR A 211 1.81 23.22 6.95
C TYR A 211 0.79 23.23 8.09
N MET A 212 0.18 22.08 8.39
CA MET A 212 -0.77 21.96 9.49
C MET A 212 -0.09 22.22 10.85
N GLU A 213 1.11 21.69 11.07
CA GLU A 213 1.90 21.93 12.28
C GLU A 213 2.19 23.42 12.45
N GLN A 214 2.66 24.10 11.41
CA GLN A 214 2.97 25.54 11.44
C GLN A 214 1.76 26.40 11.81
N VAL A 215 0.56 26.01 11.37
CA VAL A 215 -0.69 26.71 11.74
C VAL A 215 -1.11 26.39 13.18
N ALA A 216 -0.99 25.12 13.59
CA ALA A 216 -1.39 24.66 14.91
C ALA A 216 -0.50 25.19 16.04
N THR A 217 0.77 25.49 15.76
CA THR A 217 1.74 26.00 16.75
C THR A 217 1.90 27.52 16.74
N ALA A 218 1.13 28.23 15.91
CA ALA A 218 1.11 29.68 15.88
C ALA A 218 0.45 30.27 17.15
N ALA A 219 0.91 31.46 17.57
CA ALA A 219 0.33 32.15 18.73
C ALA A 219 -1.17 32.47 18.55
N ASP A 220 -1.62 32.67 17.31
CA ASP A 220 -2.98 32.97 16.90
C ASP A 220 -3.70 31.75 16.26
N ALA A 221 -3.26 30.52 16.58
CA ALA A 221 -3.79 29.29 15.98
C ALA A 221 -5.33 29.19 16.02
N ALA A 222 -5.96 29.56 17.14
CA ALA A 222 -7.41 29.51 17.29
C ALA A 222 -8.14 30.35 16.21
N THR A 223 -7.69 31.59 16.01
CA THR A 223 -8.24 32.49 14.98
C THR A 223 -8.00 31.95 13.57
N ARG A 224 -6.79 31.42 13.30
CA ARG A 224 -6.47 30.84 11.98
C ARG A 224 -7.36 29.65 11.64
N LEU A 225 -7.62 28.78 12.62
CA LEU A 225 -8.47 27.61 12.46
C LEU A 225 -9.96 27.99 12.33
N GLU A 226 -10.43 29.02 13.03
CA GLU A 226 -11.80 29.53 12.89
C GLU A 226 -12.06 30.11 11.49
N LEU A 227 -11.06 30.74 10.88
CA LEU A 227 -11.14 31.31 9.53
C LEU A 227 -10.79 30.33 8.41
N ALA A 228 -10.47 29.07 8.74
CA ALA A 228 -10.03 28.08 7.77
C ALA A 228 -11.15 27.71 6.77
N GLY A 229 -10.90 27.97 5.49
CA GLY A 229 -11.83 27.64 4.40
C GLY A 229 -11.65 26.24 3.81
N SER A 230 -12.41 25.95 2.75
CA SER A 230 -12.38 24.66 2.05
C SER A 230 -11.00 24.29 1.50
N GLY A 231 -10.24 25.26 0.97
CA GLY A 231 -8.88 25.01 0.47
C GLY A 231 -7.91 24.54 1.56
N PHE A 232 -8.00 25.12 2.76
CA PHE A 232 -7.22 24.67 3.92
C PHE A 232 -7.59 23.24 4.28
N ARG A 233 -8.90 22.97 4.42
CA ARG A 233 -9.43 21.64 4.77
C ARG A 233 -8.97 20.57 3.78
N ASP A 234 -9.05 20.86 2.48
CA ASP A 234 -8.71 19.89 1.44
C ASP A 234 -7.20 19.62 1.38
N PHE A 235 -6.36 20.65 1.52
CA PHE A 235 -4.91 20.52 1.55
C PHE A 235 -4.42 19.75 2.78
N THR A 236 -5.01 20.04 3.96
CA THR A 236 -4.61 19.45 5.24
C THR A 236 -5.28 18.12 5.57
N ARG A 237 -6.29 17.68 4.80
CA ARG A 237 -7.04 16.44 5.04
C ARG A 237 -6.11 15.25 5.32
N ILE A 238 -5.03 15.15 4.56
CA ILE A 238 -4.10 14.02 4.61
C ILE A 238 -3.11 14.08 5.78
N ALA A 239 -2.98 15.23 6.47
CA ALA A 239 -2.22 15.33 7.73
C ALA A 239 -2.87 14.55 8.88
N ALA A 240 -4.16 14.19 8.77
CA ALA A 240 -4.87 13.39 9.76
C ALA A 240 -4.53 11.88 9.73
N GLY A 241 -3.65 11.44 8.82
CA GLY A 241 -3.20 10.05 8.75
C GLY A 241 -2.38 9.62 9.98
N SER A 242 -2.20 8.30 10.17
CA SER A 242 -1.42 7.76 11.30
C SER A 242 0.02 8.28 11.32
N PRO A 243 0.45 8.98 12.40
CA PRO A 243 1.82 9.49 12.52
C PRO A 243 2.89 8.40 12.46
N GLU A 244 2.63 7.24 13.06
CA GLU A 244 3.57 6.11 13.09
C GLU A 244 3.79 5.53 11.69
N MET A 245 2.70 5.36 10.92
CA MET A 245 2.77 4.88 9.54
C MET A 245 3.56 5.85 8.67
N TRP A 246 3.25 7.15 8.74
CA TRP A 246 3.93 8.15 7.92
C TRP A 246 5.39 8.35 8.29
N ARG A 247 5.73 8.28 9.59
CA ARG A 247 7.13 8.21 10.04
C ARG A 247 7.87 7.07 9.34
N ASP A 248 7.31 5.87 9.37
CA ASP A 248 7.96 4.70 8.79
C ASP A 248 8.09 4.81 7.26
N ILE A 249 7.09 5.39 6.58
CA ILE A 249 7.15 5.68 5.13
C ILE A 249 8.25 6.69 4.82
N PHE A 250 8.34 7.80 5.56
CA PHE A 250 9.35 8.82 5.31
C PHE A 250 10.76 8.31 5.55
N LEU A 251 10.96 7.52 6.62
CA LEU A 251 12.27 6.96 6.94
C LEU A 251 12.66 5.85 5.95
N SER A 252 11.72 5.02 5.53
CA SER A 252 12.02 3.93 4.58
C SER A 252 12.26 4.38 3.15
N ASN A 253 11.81 5.60 2.81
CA ASN A 253 12.09 6.22 1.52
C ASN A 253 12.90 7.52 1.66
N ARG A 254 13.80 7.55 2.66
CA ARG A 254 14.53 8.76 3.09
C ARG A 254 15.22 9.48 1.94
N ASP A 255 15.95 8.78 1.09
CA ASP A 255 16.80 9.42 0.08
C ASP A 255 15.95 10.07 -1.03
N ALA A 256 14.89 9.40 -1.49
CA ALA A 256 13.94 10.00 -2.44
C ALA A 256 13.17 11.15 -1.79
N MET A 257 12.76 11.02 -0.52
CA MET A 257 12.11 12.09 0.23
C MET A 257 13.00 13.33 0.36
N LEU A 258 14.29 13.17 0.67
CA LEU A 258 15.21 14.30 0.77
C LEU A 258 15.41 15.02 -0.57
N ALA A 259 15.45 14.27 -1.68
CA ALA A 259 15.50 14.83 -3.02
C ALA A 259 14.23 15.65 -3.34
N GLU A 260 13.05 15.10 -3.07
CA GLU A 260 11.77 15.78 -3.28
C GLU A 260 11.61 17.04 -2.39
N VAL A 261 12.03 16.96 -1.13
CA VAL A 261 12.03 18.11 -0.21
C VAL A 261 13.01 19.19 -0.68
N ALA A 262 14.18 18.84 -1.22
CA ALA A 262 15.10 19.80 -1.81
C ALA A 262 14.50 20.46 -3.06
N ALA A 263 13.84 19.69 -3.93
CA ALA A 263 13.19 20.22 -5.13
C ALA A 263 12.07 21.22 -4.79
N VAL A 264 11.20 20.89 -3.82
CA VAL A 264 10.13 21.80 -3.37
C VAL A 264 10.69 23.04 -2.69
N ARG A 265 11.73 22.91 -1.85
CA ARG A 265 12.42 24.09 -1.28
C ARG A 265 12.89 25.04 -2.36
N GLY A 266 13.50 24.52 -3.43
CA GLY A 266 13.90 25.34 -4.57
C GLY A 266 12.75 26.10 -5.24
N VAL A 267 11.53 25.52 -5.29
CA VAL A 267 10.32 26.21 -5.78
C VAL A 267 9.85 27.27 -4.78
N LEU A 268 9.84 26.94 -3.49
CA LEU A 268 9.43 27.85 -2.41
C LEU A 268 10.35 29.08 -2.35
N ASP A 269 11.67 28.90 -2.43
CA ASP A 269 12.64 30.00 -2.42
C ASP A 269 12.44 30.94 -3.62
N ARG A 270 12.04 30.41 -4.78
CA ARG A 270 11.71 31.25 -5.96
C ARG A 270 10.43 32.04 -5.75
N ALA A 271 9.41 31.42 -5.15
CA ALA A 271 8.16 32.10 -4.81
C ALA A 271 8.39 33.21 -3.77
N GLU A 272 9.18 32.92 -2.73
CA GLU A 272 9.54 33.88 -1.68
C GLU A 272 10.29 35.08 -2.25
N ARG A 273 11.33 34.85 -3.09
CA ARG A 273 12.05 35.94 -3.76
C ARG A 273 11.13 36.81 -4.62
N ALA A 274 10.27 36.19 -5.42
CA ALA A 274 9.34 36.95 -6.27
C ALA A 274 8.36 37.82 -5.45
N ILE A 275 7.93 37.34 -4.27
CA ILE A 275 7.13 38.15 -3.32
C ILE A 275 7.96 39.29 -2.74
N ALA A 276 9.17 39.00 -2.26
CA ALA A 276 10.05 39.98 -1.62
C ALA A 276 10.45 41.12 -2.57
N ASP A 277 10.69 40.79 -3.84
CA ASP A 277 11.10 41.74 -4.88
C ASP A 277 9.90 42.45 -5.53
N GLY A 278 8.66 42.03 -5.24
CA GLY A 278 7.46 42.53 -5.91
C GLY A 278 7.37 42.13 -7.39
N ASP A 279 8.03 41.05 -7.79
CA ASP A 279 8.08 40.55 -9.17
C ASP A 279 6.79 39.78 -9.53
N GLY A 280 5.81 40.53 -10.03
CA GLY A 280 4.52 39.98 -10.44
C GLY A 280 4.60 39.01 -11.63
N GLU A 281 5.56 39.19 -12.55
CA GLU A 281 5.72 38.32 -13.72
C GLU A 281 6.28 36.95 -13.33
N ALA A 282 7.26 36.93 -12.42
CA ALA A 282 7.79 35.69 -11.87
C ALA A 282 6.70 34.89 -11.10
N LEU A 283 5.87 35.58 -10.31
CA LEU A 283 4.74 34.96 -9.63
C LEU A 283 3.70 34.42 -10.60
N LEU A 284 3.32 35.20 -11.62
CA LEU A 284 2.35 34.77 -12.63
C LEU A 284 2.86 33.52 -13.36
N THR A 285 4.15 33.49 -13.72
CA THR A 285 4.78 32.34 -14.39
C THR A 285 4.72 31.07 -13.53
N LEU A 286 5.03 31.19 -12.23
CA LEU A 286 4.96 30.06 -11.30
C LEU A 286 3.52 29.52 -11.18
N LEU A 287 2.56 30.42 -10.95
CA LEU A 287 1.15 30.07 -10.77
C LEU A 287 0.56 29.45 -12.04
N ASP A 288 0.87 30.00 -13.21
CA ASP A 288 0.36 29.49 -14.49
C ASP A 288 0.96 28.14 -14.85
N THR A 289 2.24 27.90 -14.53
CA THR A 289 2.87 26.57 -14.68
C THR A 289 2.12 25.52 -13.85
N ALA A 290 1.87 25.81 -12.57
CA ALA A 290 1.12 24.91 -11.69
C ALA A 290 -0.32 24.69 -12.17
N ALA A 291 -1.00 25.76 -12.59
CA ALA A 291 -2.38 25.71 -13.04
C ALA A 291 -2.54 24.92 -14.34
N ARG A 292 -1.63 25.07 -15.31
CA ARG A 292 -1.61 24.29 -16.55
C ARG A 292 -1.37 22.80 -16.27
N ALA A 293 -0.38 22.48 -15.44
CA ALA A 293 -0.10 21.10 -15.06
C ALA A 293 -1.34 20.44 -14.41
N ARG A 294 -1.99 21.12 -13.45
CA ARG A 294 -3.17 20.59 -12.75
C ARG A 294 -4.39 20.42 -13.66
N ARG A 295 -4.64 21.37 -14.57
CA ARG A 295 -5.75 21.30 -15.55
C ARG A 295 -5.51 20.22 -16.61
N GLY A 296 -4.25 19.97 -16.96
CA GLY A 296 -3.85 18.91 -17.89
C GLY A 296 -3.92 17.51 -17.29
N TRP A 297 -3.81 17.38 -15.97
CA TRP A 297 -3.88 16.08 -15.30
C TRP A 297 -5.31 15.52 -15.29
N ARG A 298 -5.50 14.40 -15.99
CA ARG A 298 -6.70 13.56 -15.95
C ARG A 298 -6.33 12.21 -15.35
N LYS A 299 -6.96 11.85 -14.24
CA LYS A 299 -7.02 10.48 -13.75
C LYS A 299 -8.45 10.04 -14.00
N GLU A 300 -8.63 9.09 -14.92
CA GLU A 300 -9.95 8.52 -15.26
C GLU A 300 -10.64 7.95 -14.02
#